data_AF-A0A524FB67-F1
#
_entry.id   AF-A0A524FB67-F1
#
_cell.length_a   1.000
_cell.length_b   1.000
_cell.length_c   1.000
_cell.angle_alpha   90.00
_cell.angle_beta   90.00
_cell.angle_gamma   90.00
#
_symmetry.space_group_name_H-M   'P 1'
#
loop_
_entity.id
_entity.type
_entity.pdbx_description
1 polymer ?
#
loop_
_entity_poly.entity_id
_entity_poly.type
_entity_poly.pdbx_seq_one_letter_code
_entity_poly.pdbx_strand_id
1 'polypeptide(L)'
;MVNLMGKKKKKKDQEPEFNVKKRLTNVKILIDTGRPKEAIAYIYLMYNDVVNMKFKKPRLPHQTIREYAITCVNQLGQKPESVYPFIKKIEDIIYGGLEPNPKEFEYTLELFSTLYKEITNKSFSYSL
;
A
#
# COMPACT_ATOMS: atom_id res chain seq x y z
N MET A 1 -48.24 8.09 -29.64
CA MET A 1 -47.38 9.06 -28.94
C MET A 1 -46.11 8.35 -28.47
N VAL A 2 -45.00 9.07 -28.49
CA VAL A 2 -43.60 8.58 -28.49
C VAL A 2 -43.21 7.86 -27.20
N ASN A 3 -42.47 6.76 -27.37
CA ASN A 3 -41.79 5.99 -26.34
C ASN A 3 -40.45 6.67 -25.96
N LEU A 4 -40.21 7.04 -24.70
CA LEU A 4 -38.87 7.42 -24.23
C LEU A 4 -38.66 7.01 -22.76
N MET A 5 -38.49 5.70 -22.55
CA MET A 5 -37.87 5.16 -21.34
C MET A 5 -36.37 5.51 -21.36
N GLY A 6 -36.01 6.65 -20.76
CA GLY A 6 -34.63 7.09 -20.60
C GLY A 6 -33.84 6.14 -19.71
N LYS A 7 -33.18 5.14 -20.31
CA LYS A 7 -32.14 4.34 -19.65
C LYS A 7 -30.99 5.27 -19.26
N LYS A 8 -30.99 5.77 -18.02
CA LYS A 8 -29.81 6.39 -17.40
C LYS A 8 -28.69 5.35 -17.40
N LYS A 9 -27.75 5.46 -18.35
CA LYS A 9 -26.47 4.75 -18.29
C LYS A 9 -25.77 5.20 -17.01
N LYS A 10 -25.73 4.33 -15.98
CA LYS A 10 -24.80 4.49 -14.85
C LYS A 10 -23.41 4.65 -15.46
N LYS A 11 -22.77 5.81 -15.26
CA LYS A 11 -21.34 5.94 -15.49
C LYS A 11 -20.70 4.78 -14.71
N LYS A 12 -19.94 3.92 -15.37
CA LYS A 12 -19.01 3.04 -14.66
C LYS A 12 -18.12 4.02 -13.90
N ASP A 13 -18.30 4.10 -12.58
CA ASP A 13 -17.35 4.78 -11.71
C ASP A 13 -16.02 4.08 -11.96
N GLN A 14 -15.15 4.73 -12.72
CA GLN A 14 -13.79 4.24 -12.89
C GLN A 14 -13.19 4.30 -11.50
N GLU A 15 -12.85 3.13 -10.95
CA GLU A 15 -12.20 3.08 -9.65
C GLU A 15 -10.96 3.98 -9.70
N PRO A 16 -10.79 4.89 -8.72
CA PRO A 16 -9.70 5.85 -8.76
C PRO A 16 -8.36 5.10 -8.84
N GLU A 17 -7.55 5.45 -9.84
CA GLU A 17 -6.24 4.84 -10.04
C GLU A 17 -5.29 5.14 -8.86
N PHE A 18 -4.48 4.16 -8.47
CA PHE A 18 -3.51 4.31 -7.38
C PHE A 18 -2.42 5.28 -7.82
N ASN A 19 -2.51 6.53 -7.38
CA ASN A 19 -1.49 7.53 -7.68
C ASN A 19 -0.30 7.41 -6.71
N VAL A 20 0.64 6.52 -7.05
CA VAL A 20 1.85 6.27 -6.26
C VAL A 20 2.69 7.54 -6.09
N LYS A 21 2.80 8.37 -7.13
CA LYS A 21 3.61 9.60 -7.10
C LYS A 21 3.10 10.58 -6.06
N LYS A 22 1.79 10.86 -6.03
CA LYS A 22 1.16 11.73 -5.03
C LYS A 22 1.36 11.21 -3.61
N ARG A 23 1.25 9.90 -3.43
CA ARG A 23 1.43 9.25 -2.12
C ARG A 23 2.88 9.34 -1.64
N LEU A 24 3.85 9.19 -2.54
CA LEU A 24 5.27 9.39 -2.22
C LEU A 24 5.59 10.85 -1.87
N THR A 25 4.90 11.84 -2.46
CA THR A 25 4.98 13.23 -2.00
C THR A 25 4.54 13.38 -0.54
N ASN A 26 3.48 12.68 -0.11
CA ASN A 26 3.07 12.69 1.29
C ASN A 26 4.11 12.03 2.21
N VAL A 27 4.73 10.94 1.76
CA VAL A 27 5.86 10.30 2.47
C VAL A 27 6.99 11.31 2.66
N LYS A 28 7.36 12.06 1.60
CA LYS A 28 8.39 13.10 1.69
C LYS A 28 8.04 14.16 2.72
N ILE A 29 6.82 14.69 2.68
CA ILE A 29 6.37 15.72 3.62
C ILE A 29 6.48 15.22 5.06
N LEU A 30 6.11 13.97 5.33
CA LEU A 30 6.24 13.37 6.67
C LEU A 30 7.70 13.29 7.12
N ILE A 31 8.62 12.94 6.23
CA ILE A 31 10.07 12.92 6.54
C ILE A 31 10.59 14.34 6.80
N ASP A 32 10.33 15.27 5.88
CA ASP A 32 10.81 16.66 5.93
C ASP A 32 10.25 17.42 7.16
N THR A 33 9.10 16.99 7.69
CA THR A 33 8.48 17.56 8.91
C THR A 33 8.82 16.80 10.20
N GLY A 34 9.81 15.91 10.17
CA GLY A 34 10.30 15.23 11.38
C GLY A 34 9.39 14.10 11.89
N ARG A 35 8.57 13.51 11.01
CA ARG A 35 7.63 12.40 11.33
C ARG A 35 8.00 11.10 10.61
N PRO A 36 9.24 10.59 10.77
CA PRO A 36 9.70 9.48 9.96
C PRO A 36 8.98 8.15 10.25
N LYS A 37 8.64 7.85 11.51
CA LYS A 37 7.86 6.63 11.84
C LYS A 37 6.49 6.64 11.14
N GLU A 38 5.88 7.81 11.03
CA GLU A 38 4.60 7.97 10.34
C GLU A 38 4.72 7.84 8.83
N ALA A 39 5.84 8.28 8.25
CA ALA A 39 6.15 8.04 6.85
C ALA A 39 6.23 6.54 6.53
N ILE A 40 6.88 5.74 7.39
CA ILE A 40 6.91 4.27 7.27
C ILE A 40 5.52 3.66 7.43
N ALA A 41 4.75 4.11 8.44
CA ALA A 41 3.36 3.68 8.61
C ALA A 41 2.49 4.01 7.38
N TYR A 42 2.73 5.15 6.73
CA TYR A 42 2.03 5.53 5.51
C TYR A 42 2.37 4.60 4.34
N ILE A 43 3.61 4.12 4.21
CA ILE A 43 3.98 3.11 3.20
C ILE A 43 3.22 1.79 3.44
N TYR A 44 3.02 1.39 4.70
CA TYR A 44 2.16 0.24 5.01
C TYR A 44 0.69 0.47 4.59
N LEU A 45 0.16 1.67 4.79
CA LEU A 45 -1.19 2.02 4.29
C LEU A 45 -1.26 1.99 2.76
N MET A 46 -0.20 2.43 2.07
CA MET A 46 -0.10 2.31 0.62
C MET A 46 -0.20 0.86 0.15
N TYR A 47 0.48 -0.08 0.84
CA TYR A 47 0.35 -1.51 0.58
C TYR A 47 -1.10 -2.00 0.75
N ASN A 48 -1.74 -1.67 1.88
CA ASN A 48 -3.13 -2.06 2.13
C ASN A 48 -4.08 -1.55 1.03
N ASP A 49 -3.87 -0.31 0.57
CA ASP A 49 -4.66 0.29 -0.50
C ASP A 49 -4.46 -0.44 -1.83
N VAL A 50 -3.23 -0.79 -2.17
CA VAL A 50 -2.90 -1.56 -3.40
C VAL A 50 -3.57 -2.94 -3.35
N VAL A 51 -3.49 -3.62 -2.22
CA VAL A 51 -4.14 -4.92 -2.02
C VAL A 51 -5.66 -4.79 -2.14
N ASN A 52 -6.27 -3.80 -1.47
CA ASN A 52 -7.72 -3.59 -1.53
C ASN A 52 -8.17 -3.24 -2.96
N MET A 53 -7.41 -2.41 -3.68
CA MET A 53 -7.73 -2.06 -5.05
C MET A 53 -7.71 -3.28 -5.98
N LYS A 54 -6.71 -4.15 -5.87
CA LYS A 54 -6.56 -5.34 -6.72
C LYS A 54 -7.52 -6.47 -6.35
N PHE A 55 -7.64 -6.78 -5.06
CA PHE A 55 -8.27 -8.00 -4.57
C PHE A 55 -9.60 -7.76 -3.84
N LYS A 56 -10.00 -6.50 -3.61
CA LYS A 56 -11.22 -6.12 -2.86
C LYS A 56 -11.28 -6.74 -1.47
N LYS A 57 -10.12 -6.91 -0.85
CA LYS A 57 -9.93 -7.52 0.45
C LYS A 57 -9.16 -6.57 1.36
N PRO A 58 -9.81 -5.58 1.99
CA PRO A 58 -9.12 -4.67 2.90
C PRO A 58 -8.74 -5.37 4.21
N ARG A 59 -7.74 -4.83 4.92
CA ARG A 59 -7.45 -5.22 6.31
C ARG A 59 -8.61 -4.84 7.21
N LEU A 60 -9.07 -5.77 8.03
CA LEU A 60 -10.11 -5.50 9.02
C LEU A 60 -9.55 -4.72 10.23
N PRO A 61 -10.33 -3.86 10.89
CA PRO A 61 -9.85 -3.05 12.01
C PRO A 61 -9.24 -3.86 13.16
N HIS A 62 -9.78 -5.06 13.43
CA HIS A 62 -9.31 -5.96 14.48
C HIS A 62 -8.11 -6.82 14.07
N GLN A 63 -7.76 -6.88 12.78
CA GLN A 63 -6.62 -7.68 12.33
C GLN A 63 -5.31 -6.96 12.61
N THR A 64 -4.36 -7.66 13.21
CA THR A 64 -2.97 -7.22 13.26
C THR A 64 -2.36 -7.16 11.85
N ILE A 65 -1.24 -6.47 11.70
CA ILE A 65 -0.56 -6.38 10.41
C ILE A 65 -0.03 -7.75 9.95
N ARG A 66 0.32 -8.63 10.89
CA ARG A 66 0.80 -10.00 10.65
C ARG A 66 -0.34 -10.94 10.25
N GLU A 67 -1.50 -10.87 10.89
CA GLU A 67 -2.70 -11.62 10.48
C GLU A 67 -3.15 -11.24 9.07
N TYR A 68 -3.09 -9.96 8.74
CA TYR A 68 -3.40 -9.51 7.39
C TYR A 68 -2.36 -9.98 6.38
N ALA A 69 -1.07 -9.98 6.74
CA ALA A 69 -0.01 -10.55 5.90
C ALA A 69 -0.25 -12.03 5.58
N ILE A 70 -0.63 -12.83 6.59
CA ILE A 70 -1.00 -14.24 6.42
C ILE A 70 -2.19 -14.38 5.47
N THR A 71 -3.18 -13.49 5.58
CA THR A 71 -4.32 -13.44 4.65
C THR A 71 -3.86 -13.17 3.22
N CYS A 72 -2.99 -12.18 3.02
CA CYS A 72 -2.45 -11.83 1.71
C CYS A 72 -1.69 -13.00 1.05
N VAL A 73 -0.90 -13.74 1.82
CA VAL A 73 -0.16 -14.90 1.31
C VAL A 73 -1.10 -16.07 1.01
N ASN A 74 -1.87 -16.51 2.02
CA ASN A 74 -2.62 -17.76 1.93
C ASN A 74 -3.88 -17.66 1.06
N GLN A 75 -4.50 -16.47 0.98
CA GLN A 75 -5.78 -16.28 0.28
C GLN A 75 -5.66 -15.47 -1.00
N LEU A 76 -4.70 -14.53 -1.08
CA LEU A 76 -4.56 -13.63 -2.23
C LEU A 76 -3.40 -14.01 -3.16
N GLY A 77 -2.66 -15.08 -2.84
CA GLY A 77 -1.57 -15.59 -3.65
C GLY A 77 -0.35 -14.68 -3.71
N GLN A 78 -0.18 -13.77 -2.74
CA GLN A 78 1.04 -12.98 -2.63
C GLN A 78 2.20 -13.85 -2.14
N LYS A 79 3.41 -13.53 -2.59
CA LYS A 79 4.60 -14.31 -2.28
C LYS A 79 5.05 -14.09 -0.83
N PRO A 80 5.25 -15.14 -0.03
CA PRO A 80 5.73 -15.01 1.34
C PRO A 80 7.11 -14.33 1.42
N GLU A 81 7.99 -14.60 0.47
CA GLU A 81 9.34 -14.01 0.37
C GLU A 81 9.33 -12.49 0.11
N SER A 82 8.23 -11.94 -0.41
CA SER A 82 8.07 -10.50 -0.59
C SER A 82 7.32 -9.87 0.59
N VAL A 83 6.23 -10.52 1.04
CA VAL A 83 5.33 -9.96 2.06
C VAL A 83 5.97 -9.95 3.44
N TYR A 84 6.58 -11.06 3.87
CA TYR A 84 7.05 -11.16 5.25
C TYR A 84 8.24 -10.25 5.57
N PRO A 85 9.25 -10.06 4.69
CA PRO A 85 10.30 -9.07 4.93
C PRO A 85 9.75 -7.65 5.04
N PHE A 86 8.80 -7.26 4.17
CA PHE A 86 8.14 -5.96 4.26
C PHE A 86 7.41 -5.77 5.59
N ILE A 87 6.57 -6.73 5.98
CA ILE A 87 5.78 -6.64 7.21
C ILE A 87 6.68 -6.65 8.45
N LYS A 88 7.72 -7.48 8.47
CA LYS A 88 8.72 -7.47 9.54
C LYS A 88 9.41 -6.11 9.64
N LYS A 89 9.75 -5.50 8.50
CA LYS A 89 10.37 -4.17 8.50
C LYS A 89 9.46 -3.11 9.12
N ILE A 90 8.17 -3.15 8.80
CA ILE A 90 7.16 -2.28 9.42
C ILE A 90 7.07 -2.55 10.93
N GLU A 91 7.04 -3.83 11.37
CA GLU A 91 6.99 -4.19 12.78
C GLU A 91 8.21 -3.68 13.57
N ASP A 92 9.41 -3.88 13.03
CA ASP A 92 10.66 -3.49 13.69
C ASP A 92 10.71 -1.96 13.95
N ILE A 93 10.17 -1.15 13.03
CA ILE A 93 10.16 0.32 13.15
C ILE A 93 9.00 0.84 14.01
N ILE A 94 7.78 0.35 13.78
CA ILE A 94 6.59 0.89 14.44
C ILE A 94 6.46 0.36 15.88
N TYR A 95 6.83 -0.90 16.12
CA TYR A 95 6.65 -1.58 17.40
C TYR A 95 7.96 -2.04 18.03
N GLY A 96 8.98 -2.35 17.22
CA GLY A 96 10.24 -2.96 17.67
C GLY A 96 11.31 -1.98 18.16
N GLY A 97 11.05 -0.66 18.10
CA GLY A 97 11.99 0.36 18.58
C GLY A 97 13.16 0.66 17.64
N LEU A 98 13.18 0.12 16.42
CA LEU A 98 14.16 0.53 15.41
C LEU A 98 13.87 1.97 14.98
N GLU A 99 14.83 2.87 15.20
CA GLU A 99 14.69 4.25 14.76
C GLU A 99 14.85 4.37 13.25
N PRO A 100 13.88 5.00 12.54
CA PRO A 100 13.99 5.19 11.10
C PRO A 100 15.14 6.15 10.79
N ASN A 101 15.95 5.77 9.80
CA ASN A 101 16.98 6.60 9.20
C ASN A 101 16.90 6.48 7.66
N PRO A 102 17.65 7.27 6.88
CA PRO A 102 17.56 7.25 5.43
C PRO A 102 17.69 5.85 4.80
N LYS A 103 18.59 5.00 5.31
CA LYS A 103 18.74 3.62 4.81
C LYS A 103 17.51 2.76 5.07
N GLU A 104 16.90 2.92 6.24
CA GLU A 104 15.66 2.18 6.56
C GLU A 104 14.49 2.61 5.70
N PHE A 105 14.44 3.89 5.31
CA PHE A 105 13.46 4.38 4.36
C PHE A 105 13.64 3.82 2.97
N GLU A 106 14.86 3.93 2.44
CA GLU A 106 15.20 3.41 1.11
C GLU A 106 14.87 1.92 1.03
N TYR A 107 15.29 1.15 2.03
CA TYR A 107 15.00 -0.28 2.08
C TYR A 107 13.50 -0.58 2.20
N THR A 108 12.76 0.17 3.01
CA THR A 108 11.30 -0.01 3.12
C THR A 108 10.59 0.31 1.79
N LEU A 109 11.04 1.33 1.07
CA LEU A 109 10.51 1.69 -0.24
C LEU A 109 10.86 0.63 -1.30
N GLU A 110 12.04 0.03 -1.24
CA GLU A 110 12.44 -1.07 -2.13
C GLU A 110 11.55 -2.30 -1.93
N LEU A 111 11.31 -2.70 -0.67
CA LEU A 111 10.39 -3.79 -0.32
C LEU A 111 8.97 -3.51 -0.83
N PHE A 112 8.48 -2.28 -0.61
CA PHE A 112 7.17 -1.87 -1.12
C PHE A 112 7.12 -1.82 -2.66
N SER A 113 8.18 -1.36 -3.32
CA SER A 113 8.27 -1.33 -4.79
C SER A 113 8.15 -2.72 -5.40
N THR A 114 8.82 -3.70 -4.77
CA THR A 114 8.69 -5.12 -5.14
C THR A 114 7.24 -5.58 -5.03
N LEU A 115 6.58 -5.37 -3.88
CA LEU A 115 5.18 -5.75 -3.67
C LEU A 115 4.24 -5.05 -4.65
N TYR A 116 4.44 -3.75 -4.88
CA TYR A 116 3.63 -2.99 -5.82
C TYR A 116 3.73 -3.57 -7.23
N LYS A 117 4.94 -3.84 -7.71
CA LYS A 117 5.18 -4.45 -9.02
C LYS A 117 4.52 -5.82 -9.12
N GLU A 118 4.62 -6.66 -8.11
CA GLU A 118 4.01 -7.99 -8.10
C GLU A 118 2.47 -7.94 -8.14
N ILE A 119 1.86 -6.95 -7.47
CA ILE A 119 0.39 -6.83 -7.41
C ILE A 119 -0.17 -6.15 -8.67
N THR A 120 0.51 -5.14 -9.19
CA THR A 120 -0.02 -4.25 -10.24
C THR A 120 0.64 -4.41 -11.60
N ASN A 121 1.76 -5.14 -11.72
CA ASN A 121 2.64 -5.18 -12.89
C ASN A 121 3.14 -3.78 -13.33
N LYS A 122 3.19 -2.81 -12.41
CA LYS A 122 3.70 -1.46 -12.66
C LYS A 122 4.91 -1.23 -11.76
N SER A 123 5.90 -0.49 -12.25
CA SER A 123 7.05 -0.08 -11.44
C SER A 123 6.95 1.41 -11.11
N PHE A 124 7.55 1.81 -10.00
CA PHE A 124 7.87 3.21 -9.74
C PHE A 124 9.31 3.31 -9.25
N SER A 125 9.91 4.48 -9.47
CA SER A 125 11.20 4.84 -8.88
C SER A 125 10.99 6.09 -8.03
N TYR A 126 11.68 6.14 -6.90
CA TYR A 126 11.63 7.25 -5.98
C TYR A 126 13.00 7.37 -5.29
N SER A 127 13.56 8.58 -5.30
CA SER A 127 14.68 8.95 -4.43
C SER A 127 14.21 10.05 -3.49
N LEU A 128 14.71 10.04 -2.25
CA LEU A 128 14.44 11.08 -1.27
C LEU A 128 15.26 12.35 -1.51
#